data_AF-A0A524D662-F1
#
_entry.id   AF-A0A524D662-F1
#
_cell.length_a   1.000
_cell.length_b   1.000
_cell.length_c   1.000
_cell.angle_alpha   90.00
_cell.angle_beta   90.00
_cell.angle_gamma   90.00
#
_symmetry.space_group_name_H-M   'P 1'
#
loop_
_entity.id
_entity.type
_entity.pdbx_description
1 polymer ?
#
loop_
_entity_poly.entity_id
_entity_poly.type
_entity_poly.pdbx_seq_one_letter_code
_entity_poly.pdbx_strand_id
1 'polypeptide(L)'
;MILLVEWNIKPKYRKDILKAWKEYKQHKDVKTIFPIHNCVGSNRGVAIVETDSAEALQDTLGFFVDYVNFVVTPLIRFKPPK
;
A
#
# COMPACT_ATOMS: atom_id res chain seq x y z
N MET A 1 -8.48 5.80 -10.18
CA MET A 1 -7.04 6.21 -10.23
C MET A 1 -6.11 5.03 -9.94
N ILE A 2 -4.96 4.95 -10.61
CA ILE A 2 -3.93 3.92 -10.35
C ILE A 2 -2.76 4.56 -9.59
N LEU A 3 -2.33 3.92 -8.51
CA LEU A 3 -1.34 4.46 -7.58
C LEU A 3 -0.29 3.39 -7.26
N LEU A 4 0.98 3.79 -7.28
CA LEU A 4 2.07 3.07 -6.66
C LEU A 4 2.09 3.44 -5.17
N VAL A 5 1.99 2.44 -4.31
CA VAL A 5 2.09 2.59 -2.86
C VAL A 5 3.36 1.92 -2.41
N GLU A 6 4.29 2.69 -1.89
CA GLU A 6 5.49 2.19 -1.23
C GLU A 6 5.37 2.46 0.27
N TRP A 7 5.90 1.54 1.08
CA TRP A 7 6.01 1.74 2.51
C TRP A 7 7.36 1.33 3.05
N ASN A 8 7.75 1.98 4.15
CA ASN A 8 8.87 1.57 4.98
C ASN A 8 8.42 1.37 6.42
N ILE A 9 8.63 0.18 6.96
CA ILE A 9 8.26 -0.20 8.32
C ILE A 9 9.20 0.49 9.30
N LYS A 10 8.63 1.27 10.23
CA LYS A 10 9.39 1.95 11.27
C LYS A 10 10.11 0.88 12.14
N PRO A 11 11.40 1.05 12.49
CA PRO A 11 12.19 -0.01 13.12
C PRO A 11 11.56 -0.65 14.36
N LYS A 12 10.90 0.16 15.21
CA LYS A 12 10.27 -0.29 16.45
C LYS A 12 9.05 -1.22 16.26
N TYR A 13 8.43 -1.21 15.08
CA TYR A 13 7.18 -1.91 14.81
C TYR A 13 7.32 -3.15 13.90
N ARG A 14 8.55 -3.59 13.61
CA ARG A 14 8.85 -4.75 12.73
C ARG A 14 8.03 -6.00 13.05
N LYS A 15 7.81 -6.29 14.34
CA LYS A 15 7.09 -7.50 14.78
C LYS A 15 5.58 -7.29 14.85
N ASP A 16 5.15 -6.09 15.22
CA ASP A 16 3.73 -5.79 15.44
C ASP A 16 2.97 -5.62 14.13
N ILE A 17 3.63 -5.09 13.10
CA ILE A 17 3.01 -4.92 11.79
C ILE A 17 2.54 -6.24 11.17
N LEU A 18 3.24 -7.35 11.44
CA LEU A 18 2.82 -8.67 10.96
C LEU A 18 1.50 -9.13 11.58
N LYS A 19 1.17 -8.67 12.80
CA LYS A 19 -0.13 -8.93 13.43
C LYS A 19 -1.19 -8.02 12.81
N ALA A 20 -0.87 -6.73 12.67
CA ALA A 20 -1.77 -5.76 12.03
C ALA A 20 -2.15 -6.22 10.60
N TRP A 21 -1.22 -6.75 9.81
CA TRP A 21 -1.52 -7.30 8.48
C TRP A 21 -2.49 -8.48 8.49
N LYS A 22 -2.49 -9.31 9.53
CA LYS A 22 -3.43 -10.44 9.64
C LYS A 22 -4.85 -10.00 9.97
N GLU A 23 -4.97 -8.90 10.72
CA GLU A 23 -6.25 -8.34 11.14
C GLU A 23 -6.86 -7.42 10.08
N TYR A 24 -6.02 -6.89 9.21
CA TYR A 24 -6.43 -5.96 8.17
C TYR A 24 -7.34 -6.61 7.12
N LYS A 25 -8.41 -5.89 6.81
CA LYS A 25 -9.30 -6.19 5.68
C LYS A 25 -9.25 -5.02 4.72
N GLN A 26 -8.89 -5.31 3.48
CA GLN A 26 -8.82 -4.30 2.43
C GLN A 26 -10.18 -3.65 2.19
N HIS A 27 -10.19 -2.31 2.06
CA HIS A 27 -11.39 -1.59 1.71
C HIS A 27 -11.89 -2.05 0.34
N LYS A 28 -13.20 -2.33 0.21
CA LYS A 28 -13.80 -2.94 -0.99
C LYS A 28 -13.57 -2.12 -2.28
N ASP A 29 -13.45 -0.80 -2.12
CA ASP A 29 -13.28 0.15 -3.23
C ASP A 29 -11.80 0.37 -3.60
N VAL A 30 -10.89 -0.35 -2.96
CA VAL A 30 -9.47 -0.41 -3.31
C VAL A 30 -9.20 -1.79 -3.92
N LYS A 31 -8.69 -1.82 -5.14
CA LYS A 31 -8.29 -3.03 -5.84
C LYS A 31 -6.77 -3.09 -5.93
N THR A 32 -6.17 -4.19 -5.47
CA THR A 32 -4.73 -4.42 -5.65
C THR A 32 -4.51 -5.01 -7.03
N ILE A 33 -3.89 -4.25 -7.94
CA ILE A 33 -3.64 -4.68 -9.33
C ILE A 33 -2.24 -5.29 -9.52
N PHE A 34 -1.29 -4.91 -8.67
CA PHE A 34 -0.01 -5.59 -8.51
C PHE A 34 0.09 -6.06 -7.06
N PRO A 35 0.26 -7.38 -6.81
CA PRO A 35 0.28 -7.93 -5.46
C PRO A 35 1.29 -7.23 -4.55
N ILE A 36 1.05 -7.30 -3.24
CA ILE A 36 1.97 -6.75 -2.24
C ILE A 36 3.30 -7.53 -2.28
N HIS A 37 4.39 -6.81 -2.50
CA HIS A 37 5.75 -7.34 -2.43
C HIS A 37 6.46 -6.73 -1.23
N ASN A 38 6.87 -7.57 -0.28
CA ASN A 38 7.66 -7.15 0.88
C ASN A 38 9.12 -7.56 0.69
N CYS A 39 10.02 -6.59 0.76
CA CYS A 39 11.46 -6.81 0.68
C CYS A 39 11.99 -7.23 2.07
N VAL A 40 12.13 -8.54 2.26
CA VAL A 40 12.65 -9.16 3.49
C VAL A 40 14.12 -8.75 3.68
N GLY A 41 14.35 -7.72 4.51
CA GLY A 41 15.68 -7.19 4.81
C GLY A 41 15.73 -5.65 4.83
N SER A 42 14.96 -4.99 3.95
CA SER A 42 14.94 -3.52 3.84
C SER A 42 13.78 -2.85 4.55
N ASN A 43 12.88 -3.61 5.20
CA ASN A 43 11.62 -3.11 5.80
C ASN A 43 10.69 -2.42 4.82
N ARG A 44 10.91 -2.59 3.52
CA ARG A 44 10.11 -1.92 2.51
C ARG A 44 9.11 -2.88 1.91
N GLY A 45 8.02 -2.33 1.44
CA GLY A 45 7.13 -3.03 0.55
C GLY A 45 6.54 -2.10 -0.48
N VAL A 46 5.97 -2.71 -1.50
CA VAL A 46 5.38 -2.01 -2.64
C VAL A 46 4.14 -2.74 -3.11
N ALA A 47 3.15 -1.98 -3.55
CA ALA A 47 1.96 -2.47 -4.25
C ALA A 47 1.54 -1.46 -5.30
N ILE A 48 0.80 -1.92 -6.31
CA ILE A 48 0.04 -1.03 -7.19
C ILE A 48 -1.43 -1.26 -6.91
N VAL A 49 -2.12 -0.19 -6.58
CA VAL A 49 -3.55 -0.20 -6.27
C VAL A 49 -4.31 0.65 -7.27
N GLU A 50 -5.58 0.30 -7.45
CA GLU A 50 -6.55 1.03 -8.22
C GLU A 50 -7.75 1.33 -7.34
N THR A 51 -8.16 2.58 -7.28
CA THR A 51 -9.34 3.02 -6.54
C THR A 51 -9.87 4.31 -7.15
N ASP A 52 -11.17 4.58 -7.08
CA ASP A 52 -11.74 5.86 -7.50
C ASP A 52 -12.06 6.79 -6.31
N SER A 53 -11.75 6.36 -5.09
CA SER A 53 -11.99 7.12 -3.85
C SER A 53 -10.69 7.35 -3.10
N ALA A 54 -10.34 8.63 -2.90
CA ALA A 54 -9.23 9.03 -2.04
C ALA A 54 -9.49 8.66 -0.57
N GLU A 55 -10.75 8.71 -0.13
CA GLU A 55 -11.16 8.32 1.22
C GLU A 55 -10.93 6.82 1.45
N ALA A 56 -11.32 5.98 0.48
CA ALA A 56 -11.08 4.53 0.57
C ALA A 56 -9.59 4.20 0.64
N LEU A 57 -8.75 4.95 -0.09
CA LEU A 57 -7.29 4.83 0.03
C LEU A 57 -6.81 5.24 1.42
N GLN A 58 -7.31 6.36 1.94
CA GLN A 58 -6.94 6.87 3.25
C GLN A 58 -7.34 5.89 4.36
N ASP A 59 -8.50 5.26 4.29
CA ASP A 59 -8.93 4.22 5.24
C ASP A 59 -8.00 3.00 5.18
N THR A 60 -7.67 2.56 3.96
CA THR A 60 -6.74 1.45 3.71
C THR A 60 -5.35 1.73 4.27
N LEU A 61 -4.77 2.90 4.00
CA LEU A 61 -3.42 3.26 4.46
C LEU A 61 -3.43 3.68 5.93
N GLY A 62 -4.50 4.33 6.38
CA GLY A 62 -4.74 4.85 7.73
C GLY A 62 -4.60 3.78 8.79
N PHE A 63 -5.04 2.56 8.52
CA PHE A 63 -4.85 1.41 9.41
C PHE A 63 -3.36 1.15 9.75
N PHE A 64 -2.43 1.57 8.89
CA PHE A 64 -1.00 1.28 9.01
C PHE A 64 -0.08 2.47 9.29
N VAL A 65 -0.59 3.72 9.29
CA VAL A 65 0.25 4.94 9.36
C VAL A 65 1.11 5.02 10.63
N ASP A 66 0.69 4.37 11.72
CA ASP A 66 1.49 4.28 12.93
C ASP A 66 2.70 3.36 12.75
N TYR A 67 2.56 2.29 11.97
CA TYR A 67 3.56 1.25 11.78
C TYR A 67 4.57 1.58 10.66
N VAL A 68 4.12 2.29 9.63
CA VAL A 68 4.92 2.53 8.41
C VAL A 68 4.91 4.00 7.99
N ASN A 69 5.90 4.38 7.19
CA ASN A 69 5.88 5.61 6.42
C ASN A 69 5.51 5.25 4.98
N PHE A 70 4.47 5.88 4.43
CA PHE A 70 4.03 5.65 3.06
C PHE A 70 4.58 6.71 2.10
N VAL A 71 4.81 6.31 0.86
CA VAL A 71 4.94 7.18 -0.31
C VAL A 71 3.90 6.70 -1.32
N VAL A 72 3.05 7.62 -1.78
CA VAL A 72 1.98 7.32 -2.74
C VAL A 72 2.23 8.13 -4.00
N THR A 73 2.45 7.44 -5.11
CA THR A 73 2.78 8.04 -6.40
C THR A 73 1.70 7.70 -7.42
N PRO A 74 0.98 8.69 -7.97
CA PRO A 74 0.01 8.42 -9.03
C PRO A 74 0.71 7.90 -10.29
N LEU A 75 0.17 6.83 -10.86
CA LEU A 75 0.67 6.25 -12.10
C LEU A 75 -0.22 6.68 -13.26
N ILE A 76 0.42 7.17 -14.32
CA ILE A 76 -0.24 7.43 -15.58
C ILE A 76 -0.38 6.09 -16.31
N ARG A 77 -1.59 5.75 -16.75
CA ARG A 77 -1.81 4.59 -17.61
C ARG A 77 -1.07 4.83 -18.92
N PHE A 78 0.06 4.15 -19.10
CA PHE A 78 0.74 4.13 -20.38
C PHE A 78 -0.12 3.34 -21.36
N LYS A 79 -0.73 4.03 -22.32
CA LYS A 79 -1.35 3.38 -23.48
C LYS A 79 -0.25 3.25 -24.53
N PRO A 80 0.24 2.04 -24.84
CA PRO A 80 1.23 1.89 -25.90
C PRO A 80 0.71 2.52 -27.20
N PRO A 81 1.58 3.18 -27.99
CA PRO A 81 1.19 3.72 -29.29
C PRO A 81 0.62 2.59 -30.16
N LYS A 82 -0.46 2.90 -30.88
CA LYS A 82 -1.11 1.97 -31.82
C LYS A 82 -0.21 1.67 -33.00
#